data_AF-A0A835VPC3-F1
#
_entry.id   AF-A0A835VPC3-F1
#
_cell.length_a   1.000
_cell.length_b   1.000
_cell.length_c   1.000
_cell.angle_alpha   90.00
_cell.angle_beta   90.00
_cell.angle_gamma   90.00
#
_symmetry.space_group_name_H-M   'P 1'
#
loop_
_entity.id
_entity.type
_entity.pdbx_description
1 polymer ?
#
loop_
_entity_poly.entity_id
_entity_poly.type
_entity_poly.pdbx_seq_one_letter_code
_entity_poly.pdbx_strand_id
1 'polypeptide(L)' 'MFHELVAPIVAIGLLIGGLIGQGFEMRNIRKSITRDEDLGSPKIFTDKRNYKWYVMIGGGLILWYVTGGWPQ' A
#
# COMPACT_ATOMS: atom_id res chain seq x y z
N MET A 1 -8.75 -10.10 25.42
CA MET A 1 -8.30 -11.03 24.36
C MET A 1 -8.78 -10.62 22.97
N PHE A 2 -10.09 -10.54 22.68
CA PHE A 2 -10.57 -10.12 21.34
C PHE A 2 -10.23 -8.67 20.97
N HIS A 3 -10.29 -7.72 21.93
CA HIS A 3 -9.95 -6.31 21.68
C HIS A 3 -8.47 -6.07 21.37
N GLU A 4 -7.57 -6.87 21.94
CA GLU A 4 -6.10 -6.76 21.75
C GLU A 4 -5.67 -7.10 20.32
N LEU A 5 -6.45 -7.91 19.60
CA LEU A 5 -6.13 -8.36 18.24
C LEU A 5 -6.70 -7.45 17.15
N VAL A 6 -7.58 -6.52 17.50
CA VAL A 6 -8.25 -5.66 16.51
C VAL A 6 -7.24 -4.78 15.78
N ALA A 7 -6.37 -4.07 16.50
CA ALA A 7 -5.40 -3.18 15.88
C ALA A 7 -4.38 -3.91 14.99
N PRO A 8 -3.77 -5.04 15.41
CA PRO A 8 -2.92 -5.85 14.54
C PRO A 8 -3.62 -6.35 13.28
N ILE A 9 -4.86 -6.86 13.40
CA ILE A 9 -5.63 -7.35 12.25
C ILE A 9 -5.93 -6.21 11.27
N VAL A 10 -6.33 -5.04 11.78
CA VAL A 10 -6.58 -3.86 10.95
C VAL A 10 -5.30 -3.40 10.27
N ALA A 11 -4.17 -3.34 10.99
CA ALA A 11 -2.88 -2.95 10.41
C ALA A 11 -2.45 -3.89 9.27
N ILE A 12 -2.58 -5.20 9.47
CA ILE A 12 -2.31 -6.21 8.43
C ILE A 12 -3.28 -6.07 7.25
N GLY A 13 -4.56 -5.84 7.53
CA GLY A 13 -5.57 -5.62 6.48
C GLY A 13 -5.25 -4.40 5.61
N LEU A 14 -4.84 -3.29 6.23
CA LEU A 14 -4.39 -2.08 5.52
C LEU A 14 -3.14 -2.34 4.68
N LEU A 15 -2.16 -3.06 5.21
CA LEU A 15 -0.94 -3.43 4.48
C LEU A 15 -1.24 -4.31 3.27
N ILE A 16 -1.95 -5.42 3.47
CA ILE A 16 -2.26 -6.38 2.40
C ILE A 16 -3.14 -5.71 1.34
N GLY A 17 -4.21 -5.01 1.74
CA GLY A 17 -5.06 -4.27 0.82
C GLY A 17 -4.28 -3.20 0.04
N GLY A 18 -3.32 -2.56 0.71
CA GLY A 18 -2.46 -1.51 0.13
C GLY A 18 -1.58 -2.07 -0.97
N LEU A 19 -0.88 -3.17 -0.70
CA LEU A 19 0.00 -3.84 -1.64
C LEU A 19 -0.76 -4.43 -2.83
N ILE A 20 -1.90 -5.11 -2.57
CA ILE A 20 -2.72 -5.70 -3.63
C ILE A 20 -3.28 -4.61 -4.54
N GLY A 21 -3.91 -3.59 -3.96
CA GLY A 21 -4.50 -2.48 -4.71
C GLY A 21 -3.45 -1.71 -5.51
N GLN A 22 -2.27 -1.49 -4.92
CA GLN A 22 -1.12 -0.92 -5.61
C GLN A 22 -0.74 -1.73 -6.85
N GLY A 23 -0.64 -3.06 -6.73
CA GLY A 23 -0.33 -3.94 -7.86
C GLY A 23 -1.35 -3.85 -9.01
N PHE A 24 -2.64 -3.81 -8.67
CA PHE A 24 -3.71 -3.61 -9.67
C PHE A 24 -3.65 -2.24 -10.33
N GLU A 25 -3.40 -1.18 -9.56
CA GLU A 25 -3.29 0.17 -10.09
C GLU A 25 -2.06 0.33 -10.99
N MET A 26 -0.92 -0.27 -10.62
CA MET A 26 0.27 -0.34 -11.48
C MET A 26 -0.02 -1.06 -12.80
N ARG A 27 -0.83 -2.13 -12.78
CA ARG A 27 -1.28 -2.79 -14.02
C ARG A 27 -2.13 -1.84 -14.87
N ASN A 28 -3.00 -1.04 -14.27
CA ASN A 28 -3.82 -0.06 -14.99
C ASN A 28 -2.98 1.10 -15.54
N ILE A 29 -1.99 1.59 -14.79
CA ILE A 29 -1.02 2.58 -15.24
C ILE A 29 -0.29 2.08 -16.49
N ARG A 30 0.26 0.85 -16.45
CA ARG A 30 0.94 0.24 -17.60
C ARG A 30 0.06 0.16 -18.85
N LYS A 31 -1.21 -0.20 -18.70
CA LYS A 31 -2.17 -0.23 -19.82
C LYS A 31 -2.49 1.16 -20.39
N SER A 32 -2.33 2.22 -19.61
CA SER A 32 -2.58 3.60 -20.06
C SER A 32 -1.38 4.25 -20.75
N ILE A 33 -0.21 3.62 -20.71
CA ILE A 33 1.00 4.10 -21.37
C ILE A 33 0.95 3.67 -22.83
N THR A 34 1.06 4.64 -23.75
CA THR A 34 1.00 4.41 -25.20
C THR A 34 2.37 4.37 -25.87
N ARG A 35 3.43 4.77 -25.15
CA ARG A 35 4.81 4.79 -25.64
C ARG A 35 5.61 3.71 -24.92
N ASP A 36 6.21 2.79 -25.66
CA ASP A 36 6.94 1.66 -25.07
C ASP A 36 8.11 2.07 -24.18
N GLU A 37 8.73 3.21 -24.48
CA GLU A 37 9.80 3.84 -23.68
C GLU A 37 9.38 4.15 -22.24
N ASP A 38 8.09 4.37 -21.99
CA ASP A 38 7.55 4.71 -20.67
C ASP A 38 7.09 3.48 -19.86
N LEU A 39 6.94 2.29 -20.49
CA LEU A 39 6.44 1.08 -19.83
C LEU A 39 7.35 0.53 -18.72
N GLY A 40 8.65 0.83 -18.81
CA GLY A 40 9.67 0.48 -17.80
C GLY A 40 10.04 1.63 -16.86
N SER A 41 9.41 2.80 -17.01
CA SER A 41 9.83 3.99 -16.27
C SER A 41 9.55 3.86 -14.76
N PRO A 42 10.50 4.25 -13.89
CA PRO A 42 10.26 4.37 -12.45
C PRO A 42 9.09 5.30 -12.09
N LYS A 43 8.67 6.18 -13.01
CA LYS A 43 7.52 7.07 -12.86
C LYS A 43 6.21 6.33 -12.56
N ILE A 44 6.10 5.05 -12.92
CA ILE A 44 4.93 4.22 -12.60
C ILE A 44 4.73 4.10 -11.08
N PHE A 45 5.82 4.04 -10.31
CA PHE A 45 5.75 3.94 -8.86
C PHE A 45 5.28 5.25 -8.24
N THR A 46 5.70 6.39 -8.76
CA THR A 46 5.36 7.73 -8.24
C THR A 46 4.11 8.35 -8.87
N ASP A 47 3.38 7.60 -9.71
CA ASP A 47 2.14 8.07 -10.32
C ASP A 47 1.10 8.43 -9.24
N LYS A 48 0.42 9.57 -9.41
CA LYS A 48 -0.59 10.07 -8.47
C LYS A 48 -1.72 9.07 -8.19
N ARG A 49 -2.04 8.19 -9.15
CA ARG A 49 -3.04 7.11 -8.97
C ARG A 49 -2.61 6.13 -7.87
N ASN A 50 -1.31 5.99 -7.67
CA ASN A 50 -0.71 5.08 -6.69
C ASN A 50 -0.70 5.66 -5.26
N TYR A 51 -0.85 6.98 -5.12
CA TYR A 51 -0.77 7.71 -3.84
C TYR A 51 -1.70 7.14 -2.76
N LYS A 52 -2.96 6.85 -3.10
CA LYS A 52 -3.95 6.29 -2.16
C LYS A 52 -3.50 4.96 -1.56
N TRP A 53 -2.79 4.13 -2.34
CA TRP A 53 -2.29 2.85 -1.87
C TRP A 53 -1.11 3.02 -0.92
N TYR A 54 -0.22 3.99 -1.19
CA TYR A 54 0.84 4.35 -0.26
C TYR A 54 0.32 4.91 1.06
N VAL A 55 -0.74 5.73 1.03
CA VAL A 55 -1.40 6.21 2.25
C VAL A 55 -1.94 5.04 3.08
N MET A 56 -2.53 4.02 2.42
CA MET A 56 -3.05 2.85 3.12
C MET A 56 -1.93 1.98 3.70
N ILE A 57 -0.86 1.74 2.94
CA ILE A 57 0.34 1.01 3.42
C ILE A 57 0.96 1.76 4.60
N GLY A 58 1.21 3.06 4.45
CA GLY A 58 1.78 3.91 5.49
C GLY A 58 0.89 3.96 6.74
N GLY A 59 -0.42 4.06 6.57
CA GLY A 59 -1.38 3.99 7.66
C GLY A 59 -1.33 2.66 8.42
N GLY A 60 -1.21 1.53 7.71
CA GLY A 60 -1.02 0.21 8.32
C GLY A 60 0.28 0.10 9.11
N LEU A 61 1.40 0.60 8.57
CA LEU A 61 2.70 0.63 9.26
C LEU A 61 2.67 1.53 10.51
N ILE A 62 2.08 2.73 10.40
CA ILE A 62 1.95 3.66 11.53
C ILE A 62 1.08 3.04 12.62
N LEU A 63 -0.07 2.46 12.25
CA LEU A 63 -0.97 1.81 13.20
C LEU A 63 -0.23 0.68 13.93
N TRP A 64 0.47 -0.19 13.20
CA TRP A 64 1.26 -1.25 13.80
C TRP A 64 2.34 -0.71 14.76
N TYR A 65 3.05 0.34 14.36
CA TYR A 65 4.10 0.95 15.15
C TYR A 65 3.57 1.48 16.50
N VAL A 66 2.47 2.24 16.47
CA VAL A 66 1.93 2.89 17.68
C VAL A 66 1.20 1.92 18.62
N THR A 67 0.71 0.79 18.12
CA THR A 67 -0.05 -0.19 18.93
C THR A 67 0.78 -1.37 19.44
N GLY A 68 2.11 -1.32 19.37
CA GLY A 68 2.96 -2.33 20.00
C GLY A 68 3.69 -3.29 19.05
N GLY A 69 3.98 -2.86 17.81
CA GLY A 69 4.93 -3.55 16.94
C GLY A 69 6.37 -3.58 17.46
N TRP A 70 6.68 -2.74 18.46
CA TRP A 70 7.94 -2.75 19.20
C TRP A 70 7.82 -3.60 20.48
N PRO A 71 8.88 -4.35 20.88
CA PRO A 71 8.94 -4.89 22.23
C PRO A 71 8.85 -3.72 23.21
N GLN A 72 7.82 -3.75 24.06
CA GLN A 72 7.62 -2.83 25.18
C GLN A 72 8.58 -3.19 26.32
#